data_AF-A0A0V1BZX8-F1
#
_entry.id   AF-A0A0V1BZX8-F1
#
_cell.length_a   1.000
_cell.length_b   1.000
_cell.length_c   1.000
_cell.angle_alpha   90.00
_cell.angle_beta   90.00
_cell.angle_gamma   90.00
#
_symmetry.space_group_name_H-M   'P 1'
#
loop_
_entity.id
_entity.type
_entity.pdbx_description
1 polymer ?
#
loop_
_entity_poly.entity_id
_entity_poly.type
_entity_poly.pdbx_seq_one_letter_code
_entity_poly.pdbx_strand_id
1 'polypeptide(L)' 'MKIPFIPIRKHEKLPGKLITISYEYGEYGLDIFEMQEDNLLQKDAG' A
#
# COMPACT_ATOMS: atom_id res chain seq x y z
N MET A 1 22.14 -0.13 -3.42
CA MET A 1 21.31 0.96 -2.88
C MET A 1 20.88 0.60 -1.46
N LYS A 2 20.80 1.57 -0.54
CA LYS A 2 20.29 1.39 0.83
C LYS A 2 18.99 2.20 1.00
N ILE A 3 17.98 1.86 0.20
CA ILE A 3 16.66 2.51 0.24
C ILE A 3 15.67 1.47 0.78
N PRO A 4 14.92 1.77 1.85
CA PRO A 4 13.89 0.86 2.36
C PRO A 4 12.85 0.54 1.28
N PHE A 5 12.37 -0.70 1.28
CA PHE A 5 11.29 -1.13 0.39
C PHE A 5 10.00 -1.29 1.18
N ILE A 6 8.95 -0.65 0.69
CA ILE A 6 7.61 -0.72 1.26
C ILE A 6 6.73 -1.57 0.32
N PRO A 7 6.15 -2.68 0.79
CA PRO A 7 5.30 -3.50 -0.06
C PRO A 7 3.91 -2.89 -0.23
N ILE A 8 3.50 -2.75 -1.49
CA ILE A 8 2.11 -2.57 -1.89
C ILE A 8 1.63 -3.91 -2.45
N ARG A 9 0.49 -4.41 -1.96
CA ARG A 9 -0.02 -5.74 -2.32
C ARG A 9 -1.48 -5.67 -2.75
N LYS A 10 -1.94 -6.74 -3.41
CA LYS A 10 -3.37 -6.98 -3.63
C LYS A 10 -4.11 -7.21 -2.31
N HIS A 11 -5.42 -7.04 -2.37
CA HIS A 11 -6.34 -7.21 -1.25
C HIS A 11 -6.09 -8.49 -0.43
N GLU A 12 -6.15 -8.36 0.89
CA GLU A 12 -6.06 -9.44 1.90
C GLU A 12 -4.72 -10.18 1.93
N LYS A 13 -3.65 -9.61 1.37
CA LYS A 13 -2.31 -10.21 1.42
C LYS A 13 -1.43 -9.66 2.54
N LEU A 14 -1.80 -8.54 3.14
CA LEU A 14 -1.05 -7.92 4.23
C LEU A 14 -1.82 -8.03 5.55
N PRO A 15 -1.13 -8.29 6.67
CA PRO A 15 -1.76 -8.29 7.98
C PRO A 15 -1.83 -6.89 8.59
N GLY A 16 -2.67 -6.74 9.62
CA GLY A 16 -2.70 -5.52 10.45
C GLY A 16 -3.56 -4.41 9.86
N LYS A 17 -3.23 -3.15 10.20
CA LYS A 17 -3.94 -1.96 9.73
C LYS A 17 -3.44 -1.55 8.35
N LEU A 18 -4.36 -1.34 7.43
CA LEU A 18 -4.06 -1.13 6.02
C LEU A 18 -4.66 0.18 5.51
N ILE A 19 -3.87 0.89 4.71
CA ILE A 19 -4.36 1.90 3.78
C ILE A 19 -4.81 1.15 2.52
N THR A 20 -6.07 1.32 2.16
CA THR A 20 -6.70 0.65 1.02
C THR A 20 -7.12 1.66 -0.04
N ILE A 21 -6.78 1.39 -1.30
CA ILE A 21 -7.17 2.21 -2.45
C ILE A 21 -7.85 1.30 -3.48
N SER A 22 -9.08 1.66 -3.85
CA SER A 22 -9.79 1.06 -4.97
C SER A 22 -9.54 1.85 -6.25
N TYR A 23 -9.43 1.16 -7.38
CA TYR A 23 -9.34 1.77 -8.70
C TYR A 23 -10.21 1.00 -9.70
N GLU A 24 -10.63 1.68 -10.77
CA GLU A 24 -11.32 1.05 -11.89
C GLU A 24 -10.30 0.29 -12.75
N TYR A 25 -10.45 -1.03 -12.82
CA TYR A 25 -9.69 -1.90 -13.69
C TYR A 25 -10.35 -2.02 -15.07
N GLY A 26 -10.43 -0.88 -15.76
CA GLY A 26 -11.01 -0.77 -17.09
C GLY A 26 -12.41 -1.37 -17.15
N GLU A 27 -12.64 -2.29 -18.10
CA GLU A 27 -13.92 -2.95 -18.32
C GLU A 27 -14.23 -4.09 -17.33
N TYR A 28 -13.28 -4.46 -16.47
CA TYR A 28 -13.37 -5.63 -15.60
C TYR A 28 -13.82 -5.32 -14.16
N GLY A 29 -14.15 -4.06 -13.87
CA GLY A 29 -14.69 -3.62 -12.58
C GLY A 29 -13.63 -3.02 -11.67
N LEU A 30 -13.84 -3.12 -10.35
CA LEU A 30 -12.96 -2.53 -9.34
C LEU A 30 -11.88 -3.51 -8.89
N ASP A 31 -10.70 -2.97 -8.63
CA ASP A 31 -9.58 -3.71 -8.03
C ASP A 31 -8.95 -2.87 -6.91
N ILE A 32 -8.21 -3.52 -6.02
CA ILE A 32 -7.80 -2.98 -4.73
C ILE A 32 -6.31 -3.24 -4.49
N PHE A 33 -5.60 -2.18 -4.13
CA PHE A 33 -4.25 -2.25 -3.57
C PHE A 33 -4.24 -1.81 -2.10
N GLU A 34 -3.33 -2.42 -1.35
CA GLU A 34 -3.17 -2.23 0.09
C GLU A 34 -1.70 -2.04 0.48
N MET A 35 -1.49 -1.27 1.54
CA MET A 35 -0.20 -1.05 2.18
C MET A 35 -0.44 -0.89 3.69
N GLN A 36 0.48 -1.35 4.55
CA GLN A 36 0.34 -1.13 6.00
C GLN A 36 0.51 0.36 6.34
N GLU A 37 -0.35 0.88 7.24
CA GLU A 37 -0.42 2.31 7.60
C GLU A 37 0.90 2.87 8.13
N ASP A 38 1.65 2.06 8.87
CA ASP A 38 2.89 2.43 9.53
C ASP A 38 4.13 2.35 8.61
N ASN A 39 3.96 1.94 7.35
CA ASN A 39 5.07 1.87 6.40
C ASN A 39 5.60 3.26 6.02
N LEU A 40 4.78 4.31 6.10
CA LEU A 40 5.18 5.69 5.83
C LEU A 40 5.50 6.42 7.14
N LEU A 41 6.62 6.08 7.77
CA LEU A 41 7.20 6.97 8.78
C LEU A 41 8.07 7.99 8.06
N GLN A 42 7.60 9.24 7.98
CA GLN A 42 8.48 10.36 7.65
C GLN A 42 9.45 10.52 8.83
N LYS A 43 10.63 9.91 8.73
CA LYS A 43 11.80 10.31 9.50
C LYS A 43 12.61 11.27 8.65
N ASP A 44 12.68 12.50 9.15
CA ASP A 44 13.66 13.55 8.84
C ASP A 44 13.21 14.64 7.86
N ALA A 45 12.64 15.71 8.44
CA ALA A 45 12.99 17.09 8.06
C ALA A 45 13.41 17.83 9.34
N GLY A 46 14.55 17.41 9.89
CA GLY A 46 15.31 18.15 10.90
C GLY A 46 16.44 18.94 10.24
#